data_AF-A0A3D4C1U2-F1
#
_entry.id   AF-A0A3D4C1U2-F1
#
_cell.length_a   1.000
_cell.length_b   1.000
_cell.length_c   1.000
_cell.angle_alpha   90.00
_cell.angle_beta   90.00
_cell.angle_gamma   90.00
#
_symmetry.space_group_name_H-M   'P 1'
#
loop_
_entity.id
_entity.type
_entity.pdbx_description
1 polymer ?
#
loop_
_entity_poly.entity_id
_entity_poly.type
_entity_poly.pdbx_seq_one_letter_code
_entity_poly.pdbx_strand_id
1 'polypeptide(L)'
;MLYFEGFDLEIARELGQLINNAYQQYEQRDHDSQSWTWHPDGYTIISTFESKQNKDTVPFGFVAEKNGNAYVIFRGTRTASEWADNAEIKPTKSQLIAGWGESKTTAGFHDIYSELSEKIISDLNKISPQKKIFVSGHSLGGALATLCIADILANTNFKSTVELYTFASPRTGNIEFATEFSSRKIHSWRIFNTEDIVPYLPVATLDLNIKAFGFQDLGEKLVANILEKVLNLPDSIMGSDLTFQHIGIPIAITFQLGNIPDNHNLDKYLENLSKY
;
A
#
# COMPACT_ATOMS: atom_id res chain seq x y z
N MET A 1 3.08 -27.50 -7.19
CA MET A 1 3.60 -26.18 -6.74
C MET A 1 3.56 -25.26 -7.94
N LEU A 2 2.63 -24.31 -7.95
CA LEU A 2 2.64 -23.24 -8.95
C LEU A 2 3.55 -22.15 -8.39
N TYR A 3 4.86 -22.25 -8.66
CA TYR A 3 5.69 -21.05 -8.57
C TYR A 3 5.13 -20.09 -9.62
N PHE A 4 4.57 -18.97 -9.18
CA PHE A 4 4.19 -17.92 -10.11
C PHE A 4 5.48 -17.42 -10.76
N GLU A 5 5.62 -17.66 -12.05
CA GLU A 5 6.80 -17.29 -12.83
C GLU A 5 7.12 -15.80 -12.59
N GLY A 6 8.30 -15.50 -12.04
CA GLY A 6 8.76 -14.15 -11.74
C GLY A 6 8.56 -13.64 -10.30
N PHE A 7 7.86 -14.37 -9.41
CA PHE A 7 7.79 -14.01 -7.99
C PHE A 7 9.07 -14.42 -7.26
N ASP A 8 9.73 -13.48 -6.58
CA ASP A 8 10.92 -13.74 -5.78
C ASP A 8 10.61 -13.69 -4.28
N LEU A 9 10.67 -14.85 -3.64
CA LEU A 9 10.37 -15.03 -2.22
C LEU A 9 11.37 -14.30 -1.32
N GLU A 10 12.65 -14.31 -1.67
CA GLU A 10 13.68 -13.69 -0.84
C GLU A 10 13.56 -12.16 -0.88
N ILE A 11 13.28 -11.60 -2.06
CA ILE A 11 12.96 -10.17 -2.21
C ILE A 11 11.69 -9.83 -1.41
N ALA A 12 10.64 -10.64 -1.49
CA ALA A 12 9.42 -10.39 -0.70
C ALA A 12 9.73 -10.36 0.81
N ARG A 13 10.54 -11.29 1.32
CA ARG A 13 10.94 -11.32 2.74
C ARG A 13 11.79 -10.12 3.12
N GLU A 14 12.76 -9.74 2.29
CA GLU A 14 13.59 -8.56 2.49
C GLU A 14 12.71 -7.30 2.57
N LEU A 15 11.79 -7.11 1.62
CA LEU A 15 10.87 -5.97 1.60
C LEU A 15 9.94 -5.95 2.82
N GLY A 16 9.45 -7.11 3.26
CA GLY A 16 8.69 -7.23 4.50
C GLY A 16 9.46 -6.76 5.73
N GLN A 17 10.72 -7.16 5.85
CA GLN A 17 11.60 -6.70 6.93
C GLN A 17 11.85 -5.19 6.84
N LEU A 18 12.04 -4.65 5.64
CA LEU A 18 12.16 -3.20 5.43
C LEU A 18 10.92 -2.44 5.91
N ILE A 19 9.72 -2.96 5.65
CA ILE A 19 8.48 -2.36 6.13
C ILE A 19 8.42 -2.38 7.67
N ASN A 20 8.83 -3.47 8.33
CA ASN A 20 8.94 -3.49 9.80
C ASN A 20 9.87 -2.39 10.32
N ASN A 21 10.97 -2.09 9.62
CA ASN A 21 11.85 -0.99 9.99
C ASN A 21 11.19 0.39 9.83
N ALA A 22 10.32 0.56 8.83
CA ALA A 22 9.51 1.78 8.69
C ALA A 22 8.47 1.92 9.82
N TYR A 23 7.93 0.81 10.35
CA TYR A 23 7.13 0.83 11.57
C TYR A 23 7.96 1.21 12.81
N GLN A 24 9.14 0.62 12.99
CA GLN A 24 10.04 0.97 14.09
C GLN A 24 10.46 2.46 14.08
N GLN A 25 10.68 3.02 12.89
CA GLN A 25 10.93 4.46 12.72
C GLN A 25 9.82 5.31 13.33
N TYR A 26 8.56 4.94 13.05
CA TYR A 26 7.42 5.62 13.61
C TYR A 26 7.34 5.46 15.12
N GLU A 27 7.60 4.26 15.65
CA GLU A 27 7.57 3.99 17.10
C GLU A 27 8.62 4.78 17.88
N GLN A 28 9.78 5.03 17.29
CA GLN A 28 10.88 5.75 17.93
C GLN A 28 10.75 7.29 17.85
N ARG A 29 9.79 7.83 17.08
CA ARG A 29 9.65 9.26 16.80
C ARG A 29 9.50 10.14 18.06
N ASP A 30 8.87 9.61 19.10
CA ASP A 30 8.52 10.35 20.33
C ASP A 30 9.68 10.37 21.35
N HIS A 31 10.73 9.56 21.12
CA HIS A 31 11.84 9.41 22.08
C HIS A 31 13.04 10.30 21.76
N ASP A 32 13.39 10.46 20.49
CA ASP A 32 14.34 11.44 19.96
C ASP A 32 14.29 11.35 18.42
N SER A 33 13.80 12.38 17.73
CA SER A 33 13.63 12.36 16.27
C SER A 33 14.95 12.27 15.50
N GLN A 34 16.10 12.52 16.15
CA GLN A 34 17.44 12.27 15.59
C GLN A 34 17.98 10.85 15.88
N SER A 35 17.25 10.03 16.64
CA SER A 35 17.75 8.74 17.15
C SER A 35 17.33 7.50 16.34
N TRP A 36 16.48 7.61 15.31
CA TRP A 36 16.23 6.45 14.45
C TRP A 36 17.50 6.14 13.66
N THR A 37 18.30 5.25 14.24
CA THR A 37 19.59 4.86 13.72
C THR A 37 19.43 3.48 13.12
N TRP A 38 18.85 3.42 11.93
CA TRP A 38 18.69 2.18 11.20
C TRP A 38 19.90 1.97 10.28
N HIS A 39 20.77 1.06 10.70
CA HIS A 39 21.96 0.62 9.96
C HIS A 39 21.92 -0.88 9.72
N PRO A 40 20.95 -1.42 8.96
CA PRO A 40 20.97 -2.82 8.63
C PRO A 40 22.11 -3.09 7.63
N ASP A 41 22.64 -4.30 7.67
CA ASP A 41 23.81 -4.68 6.88
C ASP A 41 23.63 -4.37 5.38
N GLY A 42 24.45 -3.43 4.90
CA GLY A 42 24.57 -3.08 3.49
C GLY A 42 23.55 -2.06 2.95
N TYR A 43 22.62 -1.52 3.76
CA TYR A 43 21.76 -0.43 3.30
C TYR A 43 22.32 0.95 3.64
N THR A 44 22.14 1.88 2.70
CA THR A 44 22.35 3.31 2.92
C THR A 44 21.00 4.02 2.82
N ILE A 45 20.56 4.68 3.89
CA ILE A 45 19.40 5.57 3.84
C ILE A 45 19.73 6.77 2.98
N ILE A 46 18.94 7.00 1.93
CA ILE A 46 18.98 8.24 1.15
C ILE A 46 18.17 9.31 1.88
N SER A 47 16.96 8.95 2.30
CA SER A 47 16.06 9.88 2.97
C SER A 47 14.92 9.20 3.69
N THR A 48 14.25 9.97 4.54
CA THR A 48 12.96 9.63 5.14
C THR A 48 11.88 10.55 4.56
N PHE A 49 10.62 10.13 4.66
CA PHE A 49 9.48 10.94 4.30
C PHE A 49 8.37 10.83 5.35
N GLU A 50 7.64 11.92 5.52
CA GLU A 50 6.71 12.14 6.62
C GLU A 50 5.43 12.78 6.07
N SER A 51 4.30 12.50 6.71
CA SER A 51 3.02 13.12 6.36
C SER A 51 2.29 13.50 7.64
N LYS A 52 1.41 14.50 7.53
CA LYS A 52 0.64 15.00 8.66
C LYS A 52 -0.43 13.98 9.05
N GLN A 53 -0.41 13.57 10.31
CA GLN A 53 -1.50 12.84 10.95
C GLN A 53 -2.03 13.69 12.11
N ASN A 54 -3.28 14.13 12.00
CA ASN A 54 -3.89 15.07 12.95
C ASN A 54 -3.06 16.34 13.11
N LYS A 55 -2.44 16.56 14.28
CA LYS A 55 -1.62 17.75 14.58
C LYS A 55 -0.12 17.49 14.44
N ASP A 56 0.28 16.24 14.23
CA ASP A 56 1.67 15.82 14.26
C ASP A 56 2.15 15.45 12.85
N THR A 57 3.38 15.83 12.52
CA THR A 57 4.09 15.27 11.36
C THR A 57 4.76 13.99 11.80
N VAL A 58 4.47 12.89 11.12
CA VAL A 58 4.97 11.57 11.53
C VAL A 58 5.68 10.86 10.37
N PRO A 59 6.76 10.10 10.65
CA PRO A 59 7.43 9.31 9.62
C PRO A 59 6.46 8.32 8.97
N PHE A 60 6.52 8.18 7.64
CA PHE A 60 5.71 7.21 6.87
C PHE A 60 6.57 6.19 6.12
N GLY A 61 7.88 6.40 6.06
CA GLY A 61 8.78 5.53 5.35
C GLY A 61 10.08 6.20 4.95
N PHE A 62 10.81 5.52 4.08
CA PHE A 62 12.14 5.93 3.66
C PHE A 62 12.50 5.44 2.25
N VAL A 63 13.53 6.08 1.70
CA VAL A 63 14.25 5.66 0.50
C VAL A 63 15.63 5.18 0.90
N ALA A 64 16.02 3.99 0.43
CA ALA A 64 17.33 3.39 0.72
C ALA A 64 17.99 2.82 -0.53
N GLU A 65 19.30 2.60 -0.49
CA GLU A 65 20.04 1.84 -1.49
C GLU A 65 20.80 0.66 -0.88
N LYS A 66 20.91 -0.43 -1.63
CA LYS A 66 21.78 -1.58 -1.33
C LYS A 66 22.15 -2.29 -2.61
N ASN A 67 23.44 -2.61 -2.79
CA ASN A 67 23.96 -3.40 -3.92
C ASN A 67 23.52 -2.90 -5.32
N GLY A 68 23.39 -1.58 -5.50
CA GLY A 68 22.95 -1.01 -6.78
C GLY A 68 21.44 -1.06 -7.03
N ASN A 69 20.64 -1.44 -6.04
CA ASN A 69 19.18 -1.33 -6.05
C ASN A 69 18.73 -0.20 -5.13
N ALA A 70 17.59 0.41 -5.44
CA ALA A 70 16.91 1.38 -4.60
C ALA A 70 15.59 0.79 -4.05
N TYR A 71 15.20 1.25 -2.87
CA TYR A 71 14.05 0.74 -2.12
C TYR A 71 13.22 1.93 -1.65
N VAL A 72 11.93 1.94 -1.97
CA VAL A 72 10.97 2.92 -1.47
C VAL A 72 9.95 2.19 -0.61
N ILE A 73 10.00 2.46 0.70
CA ILE A 73 9.34 1.61 1.70
C ILE A 73 8.34 2.43 2.48
N PHE A 74 7.09 1.99 2.50
CA PHE A 74 5.99 2.63 3.19
C PHE A 74 5.49 1.75 4.35
N ARG A 75 5.38 2.32 5.55
CA ARG A 75 4.59 1.67 6.62
C ARG A 75 3.09 1.86 6.37
N GLY A 76 2.28 1.05 7.04
CA GLY A 76 0.84 1.27 7.15
C GLY A 76 0.45 2.10 8.40
N THR A 77 -0.82 2.04 8.78
CA THR A 77 -1.30 2.57 10.07
C THR A 77 -1.10 1.55 11.20
N ARG A 78 -1.17 2.02 12.46
CA ARG A 78 -1.03 1.16 13.65
C ARG A 78 -2.20 0.21 13.81
N THR A 79 -3.42 0.67 13.48
CA THR A 79 -4.55 -0.22 13.32
C THR A 79 -5.22 0.05 11.97
N ALA A 80 -5.57 -1.03 11.27
CA ALA A 80 -6.34 -0.92 10.03
C ALA A 80 -7.73 -0.31 10.27
N SER A 81 -8.29 -0.52 11.48
CA SER A 81 -9.56 0.07 11.91
C SER A 81 -9.48 1.60 12.00
N GLU A 82 -8.44 2.16 12.63
CA GLU A 82 -8.26 3.62 12.69
C GLU A 82 -8.14 4.25 11.29
N TRP A 83 -7.49 3.56 10.35
CA TRP A 83 -7.45 4.07 8.97
C TRP A 83 -8.83 4.03 8.35
N ALA A 84 -9.52 2.90 8.37
CA ALA A 84 -10.84 2.76 7.76
C ALA A 84 -11.89 3.71 8.35
N ASP A 85 -11.80 3.99 9.66
CA ASP A 85 -12.66 4.95 10.36
C ASP A 85 -12.40 6.39 9.91
N ASN A 86 -11.17 6.72 9.52
CA ASN A 86 -10.78 8.05 9.04
C ASN A 86 -10.69 8.20 7.52
N ALA A 87 -10.69 7.09 6.77
CA ALA A 87 -10.46 7.08 5.33
C ALA A 87 -11.59 7.78 4.57
N GLU A 88 -11.22 8.75 3.73
CA GLU A 88 -12.11 9.30 2.72
C GLU A 88 -12.07 8.41 1.47
N ILE A 89 -13.13 7.62 1.25
CA ILE A 89 -13.22 6.61 0.17
C ILE A 89 -13.68 7.25 -1.16
N LYS A 90 -13.91 8.56 -1.17
CA LYS A 90 -14.31 9.31 -2.36
C LYS A 90 -13.32 9.07 -3.52
N PRO A 91 -13.78 8.63 -4.70
CA PRO A 91 -12.93 8.52 -5.87
C PRO A 91 -12.37 9.89 -6.29
N THR A 92 -11.05 9.99 -6.40
CA THR A 92 -10.31 11.22 -6.69
C THR A 92 -9.31 10.97 -7.82
N LYS A 93 -9.34 11.87 -8.81
CA LYS A 93 -8.36 11.91 -9.90
C LYS A 93 -7.10 12.65 -9.44
N SER A 94 -5.95 12.04 -9.63
CA SER A 94 -4.66 12.62 -9.22
C SER A 94 -3.95 13.28 -10.38
N GLN A 95 -3.42 14.49 -10.17
CA GLN A 95 -2.56 15.18 -11.13
C GLN A 95 -1.13 14.59 -11.19
N LEU A 96 -0.73 13.82 -10.16
CA LEU A 96 0.59 13.18 -10.09
C LEU A 96 0.78 12.15 -11.20
N ILE A 97 -0.31 11.56 -11.68
CA ILE A 97 -0.31 10.53 -12.72
C ILE A 97 -0.87 11.10 -14.03
N ALA A 98 -0.48 12.33 -14.37
CA ALA A 98 -0.85 12.97 -15.62
C ALA A 98 -0.58 12.02 -16.81
N GLY A 99 -1.60 11.83 -17.66
CA GLY A 99 -1.55 10.88 -18.77
C GLY A 99 -2.16 9.50 -18.49
N TRP A 100 -2.61 9.22 -17.26
CA TRP A 100 -3.32 7.98 -16.90
C TRP A 100 -4.85 8.04 -17.12
N GLY A 101 -5.31 8.91 -18.03
CA GLY A 101 -6.73 8.99 -18.42
C GLY A 101 -7.67 9.36 -17.25
N GLU A 102 -8.76 8.58 -17.09
CA GLU A 102 -9.76 8.74 -16.02
C GLU A 102 -9.46 7.89 -14.77
N SER A 103 -8.18 7.55 -14.56
CA SER A 103 -7.73 6.84 -13.37
C SER A 103 -8.03 7.62 -12.09
N LYS A 104 -8.66 6.93 -11.13
CA LYS A 104 -9.02 7.45 -9.82
C LYS A 104 -8.51 6.52 -8.73
N THR A 105 -8.13 7.09 -7.59
CA THR A 105 -7.83 6.41 -6.31
C THR A 105 -8.76 6.95 -5.23
N THR A 106 -8.77 6.39 -4.02
CA THR A 106 -9.47 7.03 -2.90
C THR A 106 -8.81 8.36 -2.54
N ALA A 107 -9.59 9.35 -2.11
CA ALA A 107 -9.09 10.65 -1.64
C ALA A 107 -8.11 10.47 -0.47
N GLY A 108 -8.42 9.59 0.49
CA GLY A 108 -7.53 9.33 1.63
C GLY A 108 -6.15 8.81 1.24
N PHE A 109 -6.04 7.96 0.21
CA PHE A 109 -4.72 7.54 -0.31
C PHE A 109 -4.05 8.67 -1.09
N HIS A 110 -4.81 9.39 -1.90
CA HIS A 110 -4.31 10.49 -2.72
C HIS A 110 -3.70 11.61 -1.87
N ASP A 111 -4.40 12.04 -0.83
CA ASP A 111 -4.01 13.19 -0.01
C ASP A 111 -2.70 12.89 0.73
N ILE A 112 -2.60 11.72 1.36
CA ILE A 112 -1.36 11.27 2.02
C ILE A 112 -0.23 11.17 1.00
N TYR A 113 -0.45 10.48 -0.13
CA TYR A 113 0.61 10.28 -1.11
C TYR A 113 1.09 11.60 -1.74
N SER A 114 0.20 12.56 -1.93
CA SER A 114 0.54 13.87 -2.52
C SER A 114 1.49 14.67 -1.64
N GLU A 115 1.42 14.53 -0.32
CA GLU A 115 2.40 15.12 0.60
C GLU A 115 3.79 14.48 0.47
N LEU A 116 3.86 13.20 0.07
CA LEU A 116 5.10 12.41 0.01
C LEU A 116 5.79 12.48 -1.37
N SER A 117 5.00 12.66 -2.43
CA SER A 117 5.41 12.53 -3.84
C SER A 117 6.66 13.35 -4.19
N GLU A 118 6.65 14.67 -3.95
CA GLU A 118 7.72 15.57 -4.37
C GLU A 118 9.09 15.11 -3.83
N LYS A 119 9.11 14.72 -2.54
CA LYS A 119 10.32 14.28 -1.86
C LYS A 119 10.85 12.98 -2.45
N ILE A 120 9.96 11.99 -2.66
CA ILE A 120 10.33 10.68 -3.22
C ILE A 120 10.83 10.82 -4.65
N ILE A 121 10.10 11.53 -5.51
CA ILE A 121 10.46 11.71 -6.92
C ILE A 121 11.78 12.50 -7.06
N SER A 122 11.99 13.52 -6.23
CA SER A 122 13.25 14.27 -6.17
C SER A 122 14.44 13.37 -5.81
N ASP A 123 14.27 12.47 -4.86
CA ASP A 123 15.34 11.55 -4.46
C ASP A 123 15.60 10.48 -5.54
N LEU A 124 14.56 9.92 -6.14
CA LEU A 124 14.72 8.94 -7.22
C LEU A 124 15.35 9.54 -8.48
N ASN A 125 15.09 10.81 -8.80
CA ASN A 125 15.73 11.49 -9.94
C ASN A 125 17.25 11.69 -9.77
N LYS A 126 17.79 11.53 -8.55
CA LYS A 126 19.24 11.53 -8.27
C LYS A 126 19.84 10.13 -8.46
N ILE A 127 19.01 9.10 -8.55
CA ILE A 127 19.41 7.71 -8.73
C ILE A 127 19.53 7.41 -10.23
N SER A 128 20.56 6.65 -10.60
CA SER A 128 20.75 6.19 -11.98
C SER A 128 19.54 5.38 -12.46
N PRO A 129 18.95 5.71 -13.64
CA PRO A 129 17.74 5.03 -14.15
C PRO A 129 17.97 3.55 -14.51
N GLN A 130 19.23 3.10 -14.54
CA GLN A 130 19.61 1.72 -14.77
C GLN A 130 19.49 0.85 -13.51
N LYS A 131 19.40 1.46 -12.32
CA LYS A 131 19.19 0.71 -11.07
C LYS A 131 17.78 0.14 -11.01
N LYS A 132 17.65 -1.01 -10.35
CA LYS A 132 16.36 -1.59 -10.02
C LYS A 132 15.75 -0.87 -8.81
N ILE A 133 14.47 -0.54 -8.89
CA ILE A 133 13.70 0.06 -7.79
C ILE A 133 12.72 -0.98 -7.30
N PHE A 134 12.75 -1.27 -6.01
CA PHE A 134 11.69 -2.01 -5.32
C PHE A 134 10.84 -1.05 -4.51
N VAL A 135 9.53 -1.08 -4.75
CA VAL A 135 8.57 -0.31 -3.98
C VAL A 135 7.73 -1.27 -3.16
N SER A 136 7.57 -1.01 -1.88
CA SER A 136 6.83 -1.91 -1.00
C SER A 136 6.12 -1.19 0.14
N GLY A 137 5.02 -1.80 0.58
CA GLY A 137 4.31 -1.34 1.75
C GLY A 137 3.28 -2.34 2.26
N HIS A 138 2.91 -2.17 3.52
CA HIS A 138 1.91 -2.97 4.22
C HIS A 138 0.63 -2.17 4.48
N SER A 139 -0.55 -2.78 4.37
CA SER A 139 -1.83 -2.14 4.70
C SER A 139 -2.03 -0.87 3.86
N LEU A 140 -2.35 0.27 4.49
CA LEU A 140 -2.31 1.61 3.87
C LEU A 140 -1.03 1.84 3.05
N GLY A 141 0.13 1.44 3.56
CA GLY A 141 1.40 1.57 2.86
C GLY A 141 1.45 0.81 1.54
N GLY A 142 0.69 -0.28 1.38
CA GLY A 142 0.54 -1.00 0.11
C GLY A 142 -0.20 -0.19 -0.96
N ALA A 143 -1.22 0.56 -0.56
CA ALA A 143 -1.91 1.50 -1.46
C ALA A 143 -1.00 2.67 -1.84
N LEU A 144 -0.27 3.25 -0.88
CA LEU A 144 0.70 4.32 -1.13
C LEU A 144 1.85 3.85 -2.04
N ALA A 145 2.36 2.63 -1.83
CA ALA A 145 3.36 2.00 -2.71
C ALA A 145 2.85 1.86 -4.15
N THR A 146 1.57 1.48 -4.31
CA THR A 146 0.93 1.35 -5.62
C THR A 146 0.79 2.71 -6.33
N LEU A 147 0.39 3.77 -5.61
CA LEU A 147 0.37 5.12 -6.15
C LEU A 147 1.79 5.62 -6.48
N CYS A 148 2.77 5.24 -5.66
CA CYS A 148 4.17 5.59 -5.89
C CYS A 148 4.72 5.03 -7.17
N ILE A 149 4.38 3.78 -7.51
CA ILE A 149 4.74 3.20 -8.80
C ILE A 149 4.16 4.03 -9.96
N ALA A 150 2.89 4.41 -9.88
CA ALA A 150 2.24 5.16 -10.94
C ALA A 150 2.90 6.53 -11.15
N ASP A 151 3.26 7.20 -10.06
CA ASP A 151 4.00 8.46 -10.05
C ASP A 151 5.42 8.30 -10.62
N ILE A 152 6.17 7.29 -10.19
CA ILE A 152 7.50 6.98 -10.73
C ILE A 152 7.44 6.81 -12.25
N LEU A 153 6.49 6.03 -12.76
CA LEU A 153 6.35 5.78 -14.18
C LEU A 153 5.99 7.05 -14.98
N ALA A 154 5.23 7.97 -14.36
CA ALA A 154 4.83 9.25 -14.94
C ALA A 154 5.97 10.29 -14.92
N ASN A 155 6.66 10.43 -13.79
CA ASN A 155 7.51 11.59 -13.50
C ASN A 155 9.01 11.28 -13.40
N THR A 156 9.43 10.05 -13.68
CA THR A 156 10.86 9.66 -13.73
C THR A 156 11.23 8.92 -15.02
N ASN A 157 12.53 8.69 -15.20
CA ASN A 157 13.07 7.91 -16.31
C ASN A 157 13.10 6.38 -16.03
N PHE A 158 12.58 5.93 -14.89
CA PHE A 158 12.45 4.51 -14.58
C PHE A 158 11.22 3.95 -15.30
N LYS A 159 11.42 3.17 -16.37
CA LYS A 159 10.32 2.65 -17.21
C LYS A 159 10.05 1.16 -17.04
N SER A 160 11.08 0.35 -16.83
CA SER A 160 10.95 -1.13 -16.73
C SER A 160 11.75 -1.74 -15.58
N THR A 161 12.42 -0.91 -14.78
CA THR A 161 13.30 -1.34 -13.68
C THR A 161 12.61 -1.23 -12.32
N VAL A 162 11.29 -1.06 -12.29
CA VAL A 162 10.51 -0.85 -11.06
C VAL A 162 9.65 -2.07 -10.79
N GLU A 163 9.71 -2.59 -9.56
CA GLU A 163 8.88 -3.70 -9.09
C GLU A 163 8.10 -3.32 -7.84
N LEU A 164 6.92 -3.91 -7.70
CA LEU A 164 6.01 -3.68 -6.59
C LEU A 164 5.78 -4.98 -5.82
N TYR A 165 5.97 -4.95 -4.51
CA TYR A 165 5.54 -6.02 -3.61
C TYR A 165 4.71 -5.39 -2.51
N THR A 166 3.44 -5.77 -2.38
CA THR A 166 2.58 -5.24 -1.34
C THR A 166 2.09 -6.33 -0.41
N PHE A 167 1.92 -5.97 0.86
CA PHE A 167 1.43 -6.86 1.90
C PHE A 167 0.10 -6.32 2.41
N ALA A 168 -0.92 -7.17 2.45
CA ALA A 168 -2.24 -6.79 2.96
C ALA A 168 -2.84 -5.52 2.30
N SER A 169 -2.49 -5.27 1.04
CA SER A 169 -2.87 -4.01 0.36
C SER A 169 -4.36 -3.97 0.06
N PRO A 170 -5.07 -2.88 0.44
CA PRO A 170 -6.45 -2.66 0.03
C PRO A 170 -6.55 -2.39 -1.47
N ARG A 171 -7.79 -2.42 -1.99
CA ARG A 171 -8.08 -1.98 -3.36
C ARG A 171 -7.73 -0.50 -3.51
N THR A 172 -6.91 -0.17 -4.51
CA THR A 172 -6.24 1.14 -4.56
C THR A 172 -6.84 2.09 -5.58
N GLY A 173 -7.22 1.60 -6.76
CA GLY A 173 -7.73 2.45 -7.85
C GLY A 173 -8.94 1.86 -8.56
N ASN A 174 -9.67 2.67 -9.31
CA ASN A 174 -10.79 2.22 -10.14
C ASN A 174 -10.32 1.28 -11.28
N ILE A 175 -11.28 0.77 -12.06
CA ILE A 175 -10.98 -0.14 -13.18
C ILE A 175 -10.06 0.50 -14.23
N GLU A 176 -10.19 1.80 -14.48
CA GLU A 176 -9.31 2.56 -15.37
C GLU A 176 -7.87 2.59 -14.83
N PHE A 177 -7.69 2.88 -13.54
CA PHE A 177 -6.38 2.83 -12.90
C PHE A 177 -5.76 1.43 -12.98
N ALA A 178 -6.53 0.38 -12.69
CA ALA A 178 -6.02 -1.00 -12.75
C ALA A 178 -5.65 -1.45 -14.16
N THR A 179 -6.45 -1.05 -15.15
CA THR A 179 -6.19 -1.31 -16.57
C THR A 179 -4.92 -0.60 -17.02
N GLU A 180 -4.80 0.69 -16.69
CA GLU A 180 -3.65 1.51 -17.03
C GLU A 180 -2.38 0.96 -16.38
N PHE A 181 -2.41 0.66 -15.08
CA PHE A 181 -1.30 0.04 -14.34
C PHE A 181 -0.84 -1.28 -14.98
N SER A 182 -1.79 -2.17 -15.29
CA SER A 182 -1.50 -3.46 -15.92
C SER A 182 -0.87 -3.32 -17.31
N SER A 183 -1.25 -2.28 -18.06
CA SER A 183 -0.70 -1.98 -19.39
C SER A 183 0.80 -1.63 -19.35
N ARG A 184 1.31 -1.18 -18.18
CA ARG A 184 2.71 -0.82 -17.98
C ARG A 184 3.64 -2.04 -17.84
N LYS A 185 3.08 -3.24 -17.68
CA LYS A 185 3.81 -4.53 -17.65
C LYS A 185 4.96 -4.57 -16.63
N ILE A 186 4.79 -3.91 -15.49
CA ILE A 186 5.72 -3.99 -14.36
C ILE A 186 5.48 -5.26 -13.55
N HIS A 187 6.53 -5.83 -12.96
CA HIS A 187 6.35 -6.92 -12.00
C HIS A 187 5.71 -6.35 -10.74
N SER A 188 4.51 -6.84 -10.43
CA SER A 188 3.72 -6.37 -9.29
C SER A 188 3.07 -7.55 -8.60
N TRP A 189 3.31 -7.70 -7.32
CA TRP A 189 2.88 -8.82 -6.50
C TRP A 189 2.10 -8.32 -5.29
N ARG A 190 0.96 -8.98 -5.02
CA ARG A 190 0.07 -8.65 -3.90
C ARG A 190 -0.02 -9.85 -2.97
N ILE A 191 0.76 -9.83 -1.90
CA ILE A 191 0.72 -10.82 -0.84
C ILE A 191 -0.48 -10.50 0.06
N PHE A 192 -1.40 -11.45 0.22
CA PHE A 192 -2.59 -11.27 1.06
C PHE A 192 -2.92 -12.53 1.85
N ASN A 193 -3.34 -12.36 3.10
CA ASN A 193 -3.93 -13.42 3.90
C ASN A 193 -5.42 -13.57 3.53
N THR A 194 -5.87 -14.79 3.23
CA THR A 194 -7.29 -15.05 2.88
C THR A 194 -8.26 -14.73 4.01
N GLU A 195 -7.76 -14.71 5.26
CA GLU A 195 -8.54 -14.44 6.47
C GLU A 195 -8.44 -12.99 6.97
N ASP A 196 -7.71 -12.15 6.23
CA ASP A 196 -7.57 -10.73 6.50
C ASP A 196 -8.59 -9.95 5.66
N ILE A 197 -9.42 -9.14 6.32
CA ILE A 197 -10.47 -8.37 5.65
C ILE A 197 -9.93 -7.14 4.91
N VAL A 198 -8.78 -6.59 5.30
CA VAL A 198 -8.27 -5.32 4.80
C VAL A 198 -8.01 -5.33 3.29
N PRO A 199 -7.40 -6.38 2.70
CA PRO A 199 -7.28 -6.49 1.25
C PRO A 199 -8.61 -6.38 0.51
N TYR A 200 -9.72 -6.76 1.13
CA TYR A 200 -11.05 -6.74 0.53
C TYR A 200 -11.76 -5.38 0.68
N LEU A 201 -11.06 -4.34 1.12
CA LEU A 201 -11.57 -2.99 1.29
C LEU A 201 -10.92 -2.00 0.30
N PRO A 202 -11.62 -0.94 -0.13
CA PRO A 202 -13.07 -0.82 -0.10
C PRO A 202 -13.72 -1.96 -0.92
N VAL A 203 -14.96 -2.33 -0.58
CA VAL A 203 -15.67 -3.44 -1.25
C VAL A 203 -15.81 -3.19 -2.75
N ALA A 204 -15.56 -4.23 -3.57
CA ALA A 204 -15.48 -4.09 -5.04
C ALA A 204 -16.80 -3.70 -5.72
N THR A 205 -17.94 -4.00 -5.09
CA THR A 205 -19.28 -3.76 -5.62
C THR A 205 -20.23 -3.45 -4.48
N LEU A 206 -21.05 -2.40 -4.64
CA LEU A 206 -22.07 -2.00 -3.70
C LEU A 206 -23.42 -2.68 -3.97
N ASP A 207 -23.43 -3.92 -4.43
CA ASP A 207 -24.67 -4.69 -4.61
C ASP A 207 -25.04 -5.35 -3.26
N LEU A 208 -25.36 -4.49 -2.29
CA LEU A 208 -25.50 -4.86 -0.89
C LEU A 208 -26.91 -5.38 -0.59
N ASN A 209 -27.09 -6.69 -0.65
CA ASN A 209 -28.11 -7.34 0.17
C ASN A 209 -27.51 -7.58 1.57
N ILE A 210 -27.52 -6.54 2.40
CA ILE A 210 -26.86 -6.47 3.73
C ILE A 210 -27.24 -7.65 4.65
N LYS A 211 -28.42 -8.25 4.45
CA LYS A 211 -28.89 -9.43 5.19
C LYS A 211 -28.10 -10.72 4.91
N ALA A 212 -27.36 -10.81 3.79
CA ALA A 212 -26.63 -12.02 3.42
C ALA A 212 -25.32 -12.20 4.18
N PHE A 213 -24.81 -11.15 4.83
CA PHE A 213 -23.43 -11.15 5.34
C PHE A 213 -23.28 -11.53 6.81
N GLY A 214 -24.37 -11.69 7.58
CA GLY A 214 -24.36 -12.41 8.87
C GLY A 214 -23.23 -12.08 9.84
N PHE A 215 -22.85 -10.81 9.99
CA PHE A 215 -21.72 -10.40 10.82
C PHE A 215 -22.13 -10.28 12.31
N GLN A 216 -21.34 -10.84 13.24
CA GLN A 216 -21.60 -10.88 14.70
C GLN A 216 -20.44 -10.40 15.63
N ASP A 217 -19.32 -9.87 15.11
CA ASP A 217 -18.25 -9.28 15.95
C ASP A 217 -17.35 -8.31 15.19
N LEU A 218 -16.59 -7.45 15.90
CA LEU A 218 -15.59 -6.39 15.54
C LEU A 218 -15.29 -6.09 14.05
N GLY A 219 -15.17 -7.09 13.18
CA GLY A 219 -15.25 -6.91 11.72
C GLY A 219 -16.56 -6.30 11.24
N GLU A 220 -17.65 -6.48 11.99
CA GLU A 220 -18.90 -5.74 11.85
C GLU A 220 -18.67 -4.24 11.82
N LYS A 221 -17.93 -3.69 12.79
CA LYS A 221 -17.75 -2.24 12.91
C LYS A 221 -16.89 -1.71 11.76
N LEU A 222 -15.78 -2.38 11.45
CA LEU A 222 -14.91 -1.98 10.35
C LEU A 222 -15.65 -1.98 9.01
N VAL A 223 -16.33 -3.08 8.70
CA VAL A 223 -17.07 -3.22 7.44
C VAL A 223 -18.26 -2.27 7.45
N ALA A 224 -19.04 -2.18 8.53
CA ALA A 224 -20.19 -1.27 8.64
C ALA A 224 -19.78 0.19 8.48
N ASN A 225 -18.69 0.64 9.10
CA ASN A 225 -18.20 2.02 8.97
C ASN A 225 -17.81 2.34 7.52
N ILE A 226 -17.17 1.40 6.83
CA ILE A 226 -16.85 1.55 5.40
C ILE A 226 -18.12 1.56 4.55
N LEU A 227 -19.07 0.66 4.81
CA LEU A 227 -20.33 0.62 4.08
C LEU A 227 -21.15 1.89 4.30
N GLU A 228 -21.24 2.41 5.54
CA GLU A 228 -21.90 3.67 5.87
C GLU A 228 -21.28 4.84 5.11
N LYS A 229 -19.95 4.92 5.08
CA LYS A 229 -19.23 5.95 4.30
C LYS A 229 -19.57 5.88 2.82
N VAL A 230 -19.62 4.68 2.25
CA VAL A 230 -19.95 4.52 0.83
C VAL A 230 -21.42 4.86 0.58
N LEU A 231 -22.34 4.42 1.43
CA LEU A 231 -23.78 4.75 1.34
C LEU A 231 -24.08 6.25 1.49
N ASN A 232 -23.23 6.98 2.21
CA ASN A 232 -23.35 8.44 2.37
C ASN A 232 -22.72 9.25 1.22
N LEU A 233 -22.14 8.61 0.20
CA LEU A 233 -21.66 9.32 -0.97
C LEU A 233 -22.84 9.81 -1.84
N PRO A 234 -22.73 10.99 -2.48
CA PRO A 234 -23.72 11.47 -3.44
C PRO A 234 -24.06 10.43 -4.51
N ASP A 235 -25.34 10.32 -4.89
CA ASP A 235 -25.81 9.41 -5.95
C ASP A 235 -25.06 9.57 -7.28
N SER A 236 -24.51 10.76 -7.55
CA SER A 236 -23.68 11.03 -8.73
C SER A 236 -22.33 10.30 -8.74
N ILE A 237 -21.89 9.75 -7.60
CA ILE A 237 -20.67 8.97 -7.42
C ILE A 237 -20.97 7.46 -7.40
N MET A 238 -22.25 7.07 -7.41
CA MET A 238 -22.67 5.66 -7.44
C MET A 238 -22.49 5.07 -8.85
N GLY A 239 -21.83 3.91 -8.94
CA GLY A 239 -21.59 3.21 -10.22
C GLY A 239 -20.13 2.74 -10.39
N SER A 240 -19.63 2.73 -11.63
CA SER A 240 -18.29 2.27 -12.00
C SER A 240 -17.16 2.96 -11.23
N ASP A 241 -17.39 4.20 -10.77
CA ASP A 241 -16.41 4.99 -10.02
C ASP A 241 -16.07 4.42 -8.63
N LEU A 242 -16.94 3.56 -8.05
CA LEU A 242 -16.69 2.89 -6.77
C LEU A 242 -16.15 1.46 -6.92
N THR A 243 -15.89 1.02 -8.17
CA THR A 243 -15.32 -0.31 -8.45
C THR A 243 -13.80 -0.32 -8.28
N PHE A 244 -13.34 -0.01 -7.06
CA PHE A 244 -11.92 -0.13 -6.74
C PHE A 244 -11.45 -1.57 -6.97
N GLN A 245 -10.26 -1.72 -7.52
CA GLN A 245 -9.66 -2.97 -7.92
C GLN A 245 -8.39 -3.25 -7.12
N HIS A 246 -8.08 -4.54 -7.01
CA HIS A 246 -6.75 -4.99 -6.59
C HIS A 246 -5.73 -4.68 -7.68
N ILE A 247 -4.50 -4.37 -7.26
CA ILE A 247 -3.36 -4.16 -8.15
C ILE A 247 -2.29 -5.22 -7.86
N GLY A 248 -1.70 -5.76 -8.92
CA GLY A 248 -0.67 -6.80 -8.86
C GLY A 248 -1.21 -8.24 -8.84
N ILE A 249 -0.34 -9.17 -9.19
CA ILE A 249 -0.62 -10.60 -9.23
C ILE A 249 -0.76 -11.13 -7.79
N PRO A 250 -1.87 -11.82 -7.47
CA PRO A 250 -2.15 -12.26 -6.11
C PRO A 250 -1.23 -13.42 -5.67
N ILE A 251 -0.63 -13.29 -4.49
CA ILE A 251 0.07 -14.35 -3.77
C ILE A 251 -0.71 -14.60 -2.48
N ALA A 252 -1.50 -15.67 -2.46
CA ALA A 252 -2.36 -16.00 -1.33
C ALA A 252 -1.59 -16.78 -0.26
N ILE A 253 -1.63 -16.28 0.97
CA ILE A 253 -1.28 -17.02 2.18
C ILE A 253 -2.54 -17.22 3.03
N THR A 254 -2.56 -18.20 3.92
CA THR A 254 -3.75 -18.46 4.76
C THR A 254 -3.36 -18.74 6.19
N PHE A 255 -3.86 -17.92 7.11
CA PHE A 255 -3.82 -18.15 8.55
C PHE A 255 -4.95 -17.38 9.25
N GLN A 256 -5.52 -17.96 10.31
CA GLN A 256 -6.62 -17.38 11.08
C GLN A 256 -6.21 -17.32 12.55
N LEU A 257 -6.23 -16.13 13.15
CA LEU A 257 -5.85 -15.85 14.53
C LEU A 257 -7.01 -15.29 15.37
N GLY A 258 -8.22 -15.26 14.82
CA GLY A 258 -9.46 -14.99 15.55
C GLY A 258 -9.83 -13.52 15.68
N ASN A 259 -8.99 -12.58 15.21
CA ASN A 259 -9.31 -11.16 15.16
C ASN A 259 -8.58 -10.46 13.98
N ILE A 260 -9.09 -9.29 13.61
CA ILE A 260 -8.58 -8.51 12.46
C ILE A 260 -7.13 -8.06 12.67
N PRO A 261 -6.74 -7.41 13.79
CA PRO A 261 -5.35 -6.99 13.99
C PRO A 261 -4.33 -8.11 13.82
N ASP A 262 -4.61 -9.31 14.35
CA ASP A 262 -3.69 -10.44 14.26
C ASP A 262 -3.66 -11.04 12.85
N ASN A 263 -4.81 -11.14 12.17
CA ASN A 263 -4.87 -11.59 10.78
C ASN A 263 -4.18 -10.62 9.81
N HIS A 264 -4.12 -9.34 10.19
CA HIS A 264 -3.54 -8.24 9.44
C HIS A 264 -2.10 -7.91 9.90
N ASN A 265 -1.48 -8.74 10.72
CA ASN A 265 -0.15 -8.47 11.26
C ASN A 265 0.96 -8.87 10.26
N LEU A 266 1.85 -7.93 9.92
CA LEU A 266 2.93 -8.16 8.94
C LEU A 266 3.90 -9.27 9.35
N ASP A 267 4.24 -9.41 10.64
CA ASP A 267 5.11 -10.50 11.09
C ASP A 267 4.46 -11.86 10.83
N LYS A 268 3.13 -11.95 11.01
CA LYS A 268 2.37 -13.17 10.69
C LYS A 268 2.30 -13.44 9.19
N TYR A 269 2.25 -12.39 8.37
CA TYR A 269 2.45 -12.54 6.93
C TYR A 269 3.82 -13.13 6.60
N LEU A 270 4.90 -12.62 7.18
CA LEU A 270 6.27 -13.09 6.91
C LEU A 270 6.53 -14.51 7.44
N GLU A 271 6.02 -14.84 8.62
CA GLU A 271 6.06 -16.20 9.17
C GLU A 271 5.37 -17.20 8.24
N ASN A 272 4.21 -16.86 7.69
CA ASN A 272 3.46 -17.79 6.83
C ASN A 272 3.92 -17.78 5.37
N LEU A 273 4.52 -16.69 4.89
CA LEU A 273 5.17 -16.65 3.57
C LEU A 273 6.34 -17.64 3.50
N SER A 274 7.01 -17.90 4.62
CA SER A 274 8.12 -18.87 4.73
C SER A 274 7.70 -20.34 4.58
N LYS A 275 6.40 -20.63 4.59
CA LYS A 275 5.85 -21.99 4.42
C LYS A 275 5.51 -22.32 2.96
N TYR A 276 5.70 -21.36 2.05
CA TYR A 276 5.46 -21.49 0.60
C TYR A 276 6.75 -21.80 -0.18
#